data_AF-A0A142VBM3-F1
#
_entry.id   AF-A0A142VBM3-F1
#
_cell.length_a   1.000
_cell.length_b   1.000
_cell.length_c   1.000
_cell.angle_alpha   90.00
_cell.angle_beta   90.00
_cell.angle_gamma   90.00
#
_symmetry.space_group_name_H-M   'P 1'
#
loop_
_entity.id
_entity.type
_entity.pdbx_description
1 polymer ?
#
loop_
_entity_poly.entity_id
_entity_poly.type
_entity_poly.pdbx_seq_one_letter_code
_entity_poly.pdbx_strand_id
1 'polypeptide(L)'
;MWFFIGIVAGALILGLIWFLQKNHLRLTWYEWLIGIVGFGLVLFTLQNFVSSFVEIEPQAAYIFLLITGLPALILLVLAWQLAIRRTRKA
;
A
#
# COMPACT_ATOMS: atom_id res chain seq x y z
N MET A 1 -15.11 2.43 -12.19
CA MET A 1 -14.34 1.86 -11.06
C MET A 1 -12.86 1.77 -11.37
N TRP A 2 -12.45 1.03 -12.42
CA TRP A 2 -11.04 0.90 -12.82
C TRP A 2 -10.29 2.21 -13.07
N PHE A 3 -10.97 3.21 -13.66
CA PHE A 3 -10.39 4.55 -13.85
C PHE A 3 -10.01 5.22 -12.52
N PHE A 4 -10.92 5.25 -11.55
CA PHE A 4 -10.67 5.83 -10.23
C PHE A 4 -9.60 5.04 -9.46
N ILE A 5 -9.62 3.71 -9.54
CA ILE A 5 -8.58 2.85 -8.96
C ILE A 5 -7.22 3.18 -9.57
N GLY A 6 -7.15 3.40 -10.89
CA GLY A 6 -5.93 3.82 -11.58
C GLY A 6 -5.41 5.17 -11.10
N ILE A 7 -6.30 6.15 -10.87
CA ILE A 7 -5.92 7.45 -10.30
C ILE A 7 -5.37 7.29 -8.89
N VAL A 8 -6.06 6.53 -8.02
CA VAL A 8 -5.61 6.28 -6.64
C VAL A 8 -4.27 5.56 -6.63
N ALA A 9 -4.10 4.53 -7.46
CA ALA A 9 -2.85 3.81 -7.60
C ALA A 9 -1.71 4.74 -8.08
N GLY A 10 -1.97 5.54 -9.12
CA GLY A 10 -1.00 6.52 -9.63
C GLY A 10 -0.59 7.56 -8.58
N ALA A 11 -1.56 8.12 -7.85
CA ALA A 11 -1.30 9.07 -6.79
C ALA A 11 -0.46 8.47 -5.65
N LEU A 12 -0.76 7.23 -5.24
CA LEU A 12 0.01 6.53 -4.22
C LEU A 12 1.44 6.21 -4.69
N ILE A 13 1.61 5.78 -5.94
CA ILE A 13 2.94 5.52 -6.53
C ILE A 13 3.76 6.82 -6.60
N LEU A 14 3.17 7.90 -7.12
CA LEU A 14 3.83 9.21 -7.20
C LEU A 14 4.19 9.73 -5.80
N GLY A 15 3.28 9.61 -4.84
CA GLY A 15 3.53 9.97 -3.44
C GLY A 15 4.68 9.17 -2.84
N LEU A 16 4.75 7.86 -3.11
CA LEU A 16 5.85 7.00 -2.68
C LEU A 16 7.17 7.41 -3.33
N ILE A 17 7.21 7.60 -4.65
CA ILE A 17 8.43 8.01 -5.38
C ILE A 17 8.92 9.36 -4.86
N TRP A 18 8.02 10.34 -4.72
CA TRP A 18 8.35 11.65 -4.18
C TRP A 18 8.90 11.55 -2.75
N PHE A 19 8.28 10.73 -1.91
CA PHE A 19 8.74 10.49 -0.55
C PHE A 19 10.14 9.85 -0.51
N LEU A 20 10.42 8.86 -1.36
CA LEU A 20 11.73 8.19 -1.44
C LEU A 20 12.81 9.16 -1.93
N GLN A 21 12.50 9.96 -2.95
CA GLN A 21 13.42 10.97 -3.49
C GLN A 21 13.75 12.06 -2.47
N LYS A 22 12.72 12.62 -1.82
CA LYS A 22 12.88 13.68 -0.81
C LYS A 22 13.78 13.25 0.36
N ASN A 23 13.72 11.98 0.74
CA ASN A 23 14.48 11.43 1.86
C ASN A 23 15.78 10.72 1.43
N HIS A 24 16.14 10.78 0.14
CA HIS A 24 17.30 10.07 -0.45
C HIS A 24 17.35 8.57 -0.09
N LEU A 25 16.18 7.93 0.07
CA LEU A 25 16.07 6.53 0.44
C LEU A 25 16.29 5.66 -0.80
N ARG A 26 17.30 4.80 -0.77
CA ARG A 26 17.46 3.71 -1.74
C ARG A 26 16.91 2.43 -1.15
N LEU A 27 15.91 1.80 -1.75
CA LEU A 27 15.34 0.55 -1.27
C LEU A 27 16.20 -0.66 -1.67
N THR A 28 16.32 -1.65 -0.78
CA THR A 28 16.88 -2.97 -1.11
C THR A 28 15.85 -3.86 -1.80
N TRP A 29 16.29 -5.00 -2.35
CA TRP A 29 15.43 -5.94 -3.05
C TRP A 29 14.25 -6.45 -2.18
N TYR A 30 14.49 -6.71 -0.89
CA TYR A 30 13.43 -7.18 0.01
C TYR A 30 12.46 -6.07 0.41
N GLU A 31 12.94 -4.84 0.57
CA GLU A 31 12.05 -3.69 0.82
C GLU A 31 11.15 -3.41 -0.40
N TRP A 32 11.70 -3.58 -1.61
CA TRP A 32 10.90 -3.55 -2.84
C TRP A 32 9.84 -4.65 -2.85
N LEU A 33 10.20 -5.89 -2.54
CA LEU A 33 9.25 -7.00 -2.52
C LEU A 33 8.12 -6.76 -1.50
N ILE A 34 8.47 -6.41 -0.26
CA ILE A 34 7.50 -6.12 0.81
C ILE A 34 6.62 -4.93 0.41
N GLY A 35 7.23 -3.88 -0.14
CA GLY A 35 6.52 -2.69 -0.60
C GLY A 35 5.52 -2.98 -1.71
N ILE A 36 5.91 -3.77 -2.72
CA ILE A 36 5.05 -4.15 -3.85
C ILE A 36 3.89 -5.03 -3.37
N VAL A 37 4.14 -6.02 -2.51
CA VAL A 37 3.09 -6.88 -1.96
C VAL A 37 2.12 -6.07 -1.09
N GLY A 38 2.65 -5.21 -0.21
CA GLY A 38 1.82 -4.31 0.59
C GLY A 38 0.97 -3.38 -0.27
N PHE A 39 1.57 -2.78 -1.31
CA PHE A 39 0.85 -1.91 -2.23
C PHE A 39 -0.24 -2.65 -3.02
N GLY A 40 0.07 -3.84 -3.54
CA GLY A 40 -0.90 -4.70 -4.23
C GLY A 40 -2.09 -5.06 -3.33
N LEU A 41 -1.84 -5.38 -2.05
CA LEU A 41 -2.90 -5.65 -1.09
C LEU A 41 -3.74 -4.41 -0.76
N VAL A 42 -3.16 -3.20 -0.74
CA VAL A 42 -3.95 -1.95 -0.61
C VAL A 42 -4.92 -1.81 -1.78
N LEU A 43 -4.44 -1.98 -3.01
CA LEU A 43 -5.29 -1.88 -4.20
C LEU A 43 -6.39 -2.94 -4.22
N PHE A 44 -6.03 -4.18 -3.88
CA PHE A 44 -7.00 -5.28 -3.74
C PHE A 44 -8.07 -4.97 -2.69
N THR A 45 -7.66 -4.47 -1.52
CA THR A 45 -8.56 -4.08 -0.44
C THR A 45 -9.50 -2.96 -0.88
N LEU A 46 -8.98 -1.89 -1.49
CA LEU A 46 -9.80 -0.77 -1.94
C LEU A 46 -10.81 -1.17 -3.01
N GLN A 47 -10.38 -1.99 -3.98
CA GLN A 47 -11.26 -2.47 -5.03
C GLN A 47 -12.40 -3.31 -4.47
N ASN A 48 -12.10 -4.27 -3.59
CA ASN A 48 -13.13 -5.12 -2.98
C ASN A 48 -14.02 -4.37 -2.01
N PHE A 49 -13.46 -3.46 -1.20
CA PHE A 49 -14.23 -2.59 -0.30
C PHE A 49 -15.32 -1.83 -1.06
N VAL A 50 -14.95 -1.14 -2.15
CA VAL A 50 -15.90 -0.38 -2.96
C VAL A 50 -16.90 -1.31 -3.65
N SER A 51 -16.46 -2.47 -4.16
CA SER A 51 -17.36 -3.45 -4.80
C SER A 51 -18.40 -3.98 -3.81
N SER A 52 -17.99 -4.32 -2.58
CA SER A 52 -18.89 -4.81 -1.54
C SER A 52 -19.98 -3.79 -1.17
N PHE A 53 -19.70 -2.48 -1.19
CA PHE A 53 -20.77 -1.48 -1.01
C PHE A 53 -21.74 -1.40 -2.19
N VAL A 54 -21.25 -1.60 -3.42
CA VAL A 54 -22.12 -1.66 -4.60
C VAL A 54 -22.99 -2.92 -4.57
N GLU A 55 -22.50 -4.00 -4.00
CA GLU A 55 -23.21 -5.26 -3.80
C GLU A 55 -24.08 -5.28 -2.54
N ILE A 56 -24.16 -4.17 -1.78
CA ILE A 56 -24.98 -4.06 -0.55
C ILE A 56 -24.51 -5.04 0.55
N GLU A 57 -23.22 -5.37 0.56
CA GLU A 57 -22.57 -6.27 1.52
C GLU A 57 -21.56 -5.49 2.40
N PRO A 58 -22.01 -4.58 3.28
CA PRO A 58 -21.11 -3.73 4.06
C PRO A 58 -20.23 -4.54 5.02
N GLN A 59 -20.71 -5.69 5.50
CA GLN A 59 -19.93 -6.58 6.37
C GLN A 59 -18.69 -7.10 5.64
N ALA A 60 -18.81 -7.52 4.37
CA ALA A 60 -17.68 -7.97 3.56
C ALA A 60 -16.65 -6.84 3.37
N ALA A 61 -17.12 -5.60 3.15
CA ALA A 61 -16.24 -4.44 3.01
C ALA A 61 -15.32 -4.27 4.23
N TYR A 62 -15.87 -4.30 5.45
CA TYR A 62 -15.07 -4.17 6.68
C TYR A 62 -14.14 -5.38 6.91
N ILE A 63 -14.55 -6.58 6.49
CA ILE A 63 -13.69 -7.77 6.55
C ILE A 63 -12.45 -7.60 5.64
N PHE A 64 -12.60 -7.02 4.44
CA PHE A 64 -11.45 -6.72 3.58
C PHE A 64 -10.51 -5.70 4.23
N LEU A 65 -11.02 -4.66 4.91
CA LEU A 65 -10.16 -3.74 5.66
C LEU A 65 -9.33 -4.45 6.74
N LEU A 66 -9.93 -5.41 7.43
CA LEU A 66 -9.26 -6.13 8.52
C LEU A 66 -8.27 -7.19 8.00
N ILE A 67 -8.68 -8.03 7.05
CA ILE A 67 -7.91 -9.22 6.65
C ILE A 67 -6.85 -8.89 5.61
N THR A 68 -7.13 -7.98 4.68
CA THR A 68 -6.15 -7.61 3.64
C THR A 68 -5.62 -6.20 3.86
N GLY A 69 -6.47 -5.26 4.28
CA GLY A 69 -6.08 -3.85 4.49
C GLY A 69 -5.06 -3.67 5.61
N LEU A 70 -5.32 -4.24 6.79
CA LEU A 70 -4.42 -4.11 7.93
C LEU A 70 -3.04 -4.77 7.66
N PRO A 71 -2.94 -6.01 7.15
CA PRO A 71 -1.65 -6.56 6.74
C PRO A 71 -0.95 -5.74 5.65
N ALA A 72 -1.69 -5.17 4.70
CA ALA A 72 -1.10 -4.29 3.68
C ALA A 72 -0.39 -3.09 4.31
N LEU A 73 -1.05 -2.41 5.25
CA LEU A 73 -0.48 -1.28 5.97
C LEU A 73 0.72 -1.69 6.82
N ILE A 74 0.66 -2.84 7.49
CA ILE A 74 1.78 -3.38 8.27
C ILE A 74 3.00 -3.60 7.36
N LEU A 75 2.83 -4.24 6.20
CA LEU A 75 3.93 -4.47 5.25
C LEU A 75 4.54 -3.14 4.76
N LEU A 76 3.71 -2.16 4.40
CA LEU A 76 4.20 -0.85 3.95
C LEU A 76 4.97 -0.11 5.07
N VAL A 77 4.47 -0.15 6.30
CA VAL A 77 5.17 0.43 7.46
C VAL A 77 6.48 -0.31 7.73
N LEU A 78 6.51 -1.64 7.61
CA LEU A 78 7.73 -2.42 7.77
C LEU A 78 8.79 -2.08 6.71
N ALA A 79 8.41 -2.05 5.42
CA ALA A 79 9.31 -1.66 4.34
C ALA A 79 9.87 -0.25 4.58
N TRP A 80 9.02 0.68 5.02
CA TRP A 80 9.42 2.03 5.36
C TRP A 80 10.38 2.11 6.55
N GLN A 81 10.08 1.42 7.65
CA GLN A 81 10.93 1.39 8.83
C GLN A 81 12.31 0.79 8.54
N LEU A 82 12.37 -0.27 7.73
CA LEU A 82 13.64 -0.89 7.31
C LEU A 82 14.49 0.11 6.52
N ALA A 83 13.89 0.80 5.53
CA ALA A 83 14.57 1.77 4.70
C ALA A 83 15.13 2.97 5.51
N ILE A 84 14.34 3.52 6.44
CA ILE A 84 14.79 4.62 7.32
C ILE A 84 15.88 4.15 8.29
N ARG A 85 15.70 2.99 8.94
CA ARG A 85 16.66 2.52 9.94
C ARG A 85 18.01 2.20 9.32
N ARG A 86 18.04 1.71 8.07
CA ARG A 86 19.30 1.51 7.34
C ARG A 86 20.00 2.85 7.07
N THR A 87 19.27 3.84 6.55
CA THR A 87 19.87 5.13 6.17
C THR A 87 20.36 5.96 7.36
N ARG A 88 19.84 5.72 8.58
CA ARG A 88 20.37 6.33 9.81
C ARG A 88 21.58 5.62 10.41
N LYS A 89 21.84 4.37 10.02
CA LYS A 89 22.99 3.57 10.50
C LYS A 89 24.20 3.63 9.57
N ALA A 90 23.98 4.03 8.32
CA ALA A 90 25.02 4.32 7.34
C ALA A 90 25.54 5.75 7.51
#